data_AF-A0A955ZG01-F1
#
_entry.id   AF-A0A955ZG01-F1
#
_cell.length_a   1.000
_cell.length_b   1.000
_cell.length_c   1.000
_cell.angle_alpha   90.00
_cell.angle_beta   90.00
_cell.angle_gamma   90.00
#
_symmetry.space_group_name_H-M   'P 1'
#
loop_
_entity.id
_entity.type
_entity.pdbx_description
1 polymer ?
#
loop_
_entity_poly.entity_id
_entity_poly.type
_entity_poly.pdbx_seq_one_letter_code
_entity_poly.pdbx_strand_id
1 'polypeptide(L)'
;MGDPHRNCPSRDCHFSERRLASAMVTPEDVKALRKKLGCTAKDLARVLGIEADEVFAWESGERFPTKRFVDKMTELEQRGAEAFPKRRKGDATEMERLADPELWKILRKLLAHPALYRQVKKLADEMPDPVDD
;
A
#
# COMPACT_ATOMS: atom_id res chain seq x y z
N MET A 1 -21.11 22.56 -42.89
CA MET A 1 -20.20 21.73 -43.71
C MET A 1 -18.85 22.44 -43.79
N GLY A 2 -17.72 21.90 -43.37
CA GLY A 2 -17.39 20.66 -42.68
C GLY A 2 -16.00 20.84 -42.05
N ASP A 3 -15.85 20.40 -40.81
CA ASP A 3 -14.58 20.45 -40.08
C ASP A 3 -13.63 19.35 -40.57
N PRO A 4 -12.44 19.68 -41.11
CA PRO A 4 -11.53 18.69 -41.65
C PRO A 4 -10.52 18.24 -40.59
N HIS A 5 -10.63 16.96 -40.21
CA HIS A 5 -9.52 16.03 -40.02
C HIS A 5 -8.32 16.44 -39.13
N ARG A 6 -8.17 15.75 -37.99
CA ARG A 6 -7.11 14.75 -37.68
C ARG A 6 -7.02 14.59 -36.16
N ASN A 7 -7.42 13.44 -35.63
CA ASN A 7 -6.56 12.25 -35.46
C ASN A 7 -5.36 12.52 -34.54
N CYS A 8 -5.39 11.88 -33.37
CA CYS A 8 -4.37 11.88 -32.33
C CYS A 8 -2.97 11.52 -32.85
N PRO A 9 -1.93 11.94 -32.11
CA PRO A 9 -0.98 10.93 -31.65
C PRO A 9 -0.55 11.13 -30.19
N SER A 10 -0.37 10.00 -29.51
CA SER A 10 0.42 9.88 -28.27
C SER A 10 1.79 10.54 -28.40
N ARG A 11 2.37 10.80 -27.21
CA ARG A 11 3.81 10.87 -26.85
C ARG A 11 4.39 12.24 -26.53
N ASP A 12 4.61 12.38 -25.22
CA ASP A 12 5.85 12.80 -24.57
C ASP A 12 6.08 14.30 -24.25
N CYS A 13 6.65 14.47 -23.05
CA CYS A 13 7.24 15.67 -22.43
C CYS A 13 6.20 16.71 -21.95
N HIS A 14 6.03 16.96 -20.64
CA HIS A 14 7.06 17.43 -19.71
C HIS A 14 6.75 17.00 -18.27
N PHE A 15 7.53 16.06 -17.76
CA PHE A 15 7.45 15.50 -16.40
C PHE A 15 8.12 16.41 -15.33
N SER A 16 8.52 17.65 -15.63
CA SER A 16 9.38 18.42 -14.72
C SER A 16 8.87 19.78 -14.26
N GLU A 17 7.87 20.42 -14.87
CA GLU A 17 7.57 21.83 -14.53
C GLU A 17 6.09 22.20 -14.67
N ARG A 18 5.19 21.50 -13.98
CA ARG A 18 3.81 21.97 -13.81
C ARG A 18 3.51 22.19 -12.34
N ARG A 19 3.84 23.41 -11.91
CA ARG A 19 3.31 24.13 -10.76
C ARG A 19 1.89 23.63 -10.46
N LEU A 20 1.70 22.98 -9.31
CA LEU A 20 0.43 22.42 -8.80
C LEU A 20 -0.57 23.54 -8.48
N ALA A 21 -0.96 24.29 -9.49
CA ALA A 21 -2.03 25.26 -9.42
C ALA A 21 -3.30 24.58 -9.93
N SER A 22 -3.99 23.89 -9.01
CA SER A 22 -5.45 23.69 -9.03
C SER A 22 -6.08 22.99 -10.25
N ALA A 23 -5.32 22.29 -11.09
CA ALA A 23 -5.86 21.54 -12.24
C ALA A 23 -6.02 20.07 -11.86
N MET A 24 -7.27 19.57 -11.98
CA MET A 24 -7.74 18.19 -11.83
C MET A 24 -6.65 17.13 -11.71
N VAL A 25 -6.43 16.60 -10.50
CA VAL A 25 -5.62 15.39 -10.31
C VAL A 25 -6.32 14.23 -11.00
N THR A 26 -5.67 13.66 -12.01
CA THR A 26 -6.23 12.54 -12.77
C THR A 26 -5.97 11.22 -12.04
N PRO A 27 -6.73 10.15 -12.37
CA PRO A 27 -6.48 8.82 -11.80
C PRO A 27 -5.05 8.31 -12.04
N GLU A 28 -4.46 8.68 -13.18
CA GLU A 28 -3.09 8.31 -13.52
C GLU A 28 -2.05 9.08 -12.71
N ASP A 29 -2.34 10.33 -12.32
CA ASP A 29 -1.46 11.10 -11.43
C ASP A 29 -1.39 10.46 -10.04
N VAL A 30 -2.51 9.96 -9.53
CA VAL A 30 -2.56 9.24 -8.23
C VAL A 30 -1.73 7.95 -8.30
N LYS A 31 -1.86 7.19 -9.40
CA LYS A 31 -1.04 5.98 -9.63
C LYS A 31 0.44 6.32 -9.78
N ALA A 32 0.77 7.40 -10.48
CA ALA A 32 2.14 7.85 -10.67
C ALA A 32 2.77 8.28 -9.34
N LEU A 33 2.04 9.05 -8.52
CA LEU A 33 2.43 9.44 -7.17
C LEU A 33 2.75 8.21 -6.32
N ARG A 34 1.85 7.22 -6.32
CA ARG A 34 2.03 5.96 -5.59
C ARG A 34 3.28 5.19 -6.03
N LYS A 35 3.51 5.07 -7.34
CA LYS A 35 4.71 4.45 -7.90
C LYS A 35 5.99 5.20 -7.52
N LYS A 36 5.96 6.53 -7.58
CA LYS A 36 7.08 7.41 -7.20
C LYS A 36 7.44 7.28 -5.72
N LEU A 37 6.44 7.12 -4.85
CA LEU A 37 6.62 6.97 -3.41
C LEU A 37 6.82 5.52 -2.96
N GLY A 38 6.65 4.53 -3.85
CA GLY A 38 6.82 3.11 -3.56
C GLY A 38 5.80 2.53 -2.58
N CYS A 39 4.62 3.14 -2.46
CA CYS A 39 3.58 2.74 -1.49
C CYS A 39 2.43 1.96 -2.15
N THR A 40 1.57 1.32 -1.34
CA THR A 40 0.31 0.72 -1.83
C THR A 40 -0.85 1.71 -1.69
N ALA A 41 -1.96 1.48 -2.39
CA ALA A 41 -3.16 2.33 -2.26
C ALA A 41 -3.67 2.37 -0.82
N LYS A 42 -3.54 1.25 -0.09
CA LYS A 42 -3.87 1.15 1.34
C LYS A 42 -2.94 2.00 2.22
N ASP A 43 -1.65 2.04 1.89
CA ASP A 43 -0.69 2.87 2.62
C ASP A 43 -0.94 4.36 2.37
N LEU A 44 -1.27 4.74 1.12
CA LEU A 44 -1.70 6.09 0.78
C LEU A 44 -2.97 6.49 1.53
N ALA A 45 -3.98 5.62 1.56
CA ALA A 45 -5.21 5.84 2.31
C ALA A 45 -4.95 6.06 3.80
N ARG A 46 -4.11 5.20 4.42
CA ARG A 46 -3.72 5.31 5.82
C ARG A 46 -3.05 6.65 6.14
N VAL A 47 -2.13 7.10 5.30
CA VAL A 47 -1.42 8.37 5.50
C VAL A 47 -2.35 9.56 5.29
N LEU A 48 -3.27 9.48 4.33
CA LEU A 48 -4.26 10.53 4.08
C LEU A 48 -5.38 10.57 5.14
N GLY A 49 -5.57 9.49 5.89
CA GLY A 49 -6.62 9.32 6.90
C GLY A 49 -7.99 9.07 6.28
N ILE A 50 -8.04 8.26 5.23
CA ILE A 50 -9.27 7.89 4.50
C ILE A 50 -9.32 6.38 4.29
N GLU A 51 -10.49 5.90 3.89
CA GLU A 51 -10.68 4.49 3.52
C GLU A 51 -9.97 4.16 2.21
N ALA A 52 -9.48 2.92 2.10
CA ALA A 52 -8.78 2.45 0.91
C ALA A 52 -9.67 2.50 -0.34
N ASP A 53 -10.97 2.24 -0.18
CA ASP A 53 -11.96 2.28 -1.26
C ASP A 53 -12.07 3.66 -1.90
N GLU A 54 -11.87 4.72 -1.13
CA GLU A 54 -11.89 6.09 -1.65
C GLU A 54 -10.68 6.35 -2.56
N VAL A 55 -9.50 5.81 -2.21
CA VAL A 55 -8.31 5.87 -3.08
C VAL A 55 -8.50 5.02 -4.33
N PHE A 56 -9.13 3.85 -4.23
CA PHE A 56 -9.45 3.03 -5.40
C PHE A 56 -10.47 3.71 -6.33
N ALA A 57 -11.47 4.41 -5.77
CA ALA A 57 -12.41 5.22 -6.54
C ALA A 57 -11.70 6.37 -7.27
N TRP A 58 -10.65 6.96 -6.69
CA TRP A 58 -9.82 7.97 -7.37
C TRP A 58 -8.94 7.36 -8.47
N GLU A 59 -8.29 6.23 -8.21
CA GLU A 59 -7.43 5.54 -9.20
C GLU A 59 -8.23 4.92 -10.37
N SER A 60 -9.52 4.66 -10.19
CA SER A 60 -10.44 4.18 -11.24
C SER A 60 -11.16 5.31 -11.97
N GLY A 61 -11.13 6.54 -11.44
CA GLY A 61 -11.86 7.69 -11.99
C GLY A 61 -13.35 7.72 -11.67
N GLU A 62 -13.82 6.87 -10.76
CA GLU A 62 -15.19 6.92 -10.25
C GLU A 62 -15.43 8.17 -9.38
N ARG A 63 -14.41 8.59 -8.63
CA ARG A 63 -14.43 9.82 -7.81
C ARG A 63 -13.19 10.67 -8.05
N PHE A 64 -13.29 11.94 -7.67
CA PHE A 64 -12.18 12.88 -7.74
C PHE A 64 -11.76 13.34 -6.33
N PRO A 65 -10.45 13.43 -6.05
CA PRO A 65 -9.99 13.94 -4.76
C PRO A 65 -10.37 15.40 -4.60
N THR A 66 -10.89 15.75 -3.43
CA THR A 66 -11.16 17.16 -3.09
C THR A 66 -9.85 17.93 -2.92
N LYS A 67 -9.90 19.27 -3.03
CA LYS A 67 -8.72 20.15 -2.87
C LYS A 67 -7.90 19.83 -1.62
N ARG A 68 -8.55 19.53 -0.49
CA ARG A 68 -7.87 19.14 0.76
C ARG A 68 -6.96 17.93 0.59
N PHE A 69 -7.38 16.92 -0.16
CA PHE A 69 -6.59 15.71 -0.39
C PHE A 69 -5.51 15.92 -1.45
N VAL A 70 -5.76 16.78 -2.44
CA VAL A 70 -4.74 17.23 -3.40
C VAL A 70 -3.60 17.96 -2.67
N ASP A 71 -3.93 18.88 -1.76
CA ASP A 71 -2.94 19.61 -0.96
C ASP A 71 -2.12 18.64 -0.09
N LYS A 72 -2.77 17.67 0.57
CA LYS A 72 -2.09 16.61 1.34
C LYS A 72 -1.18 15.74 0.47
N MET A 73 -1.64 15.30 -0.71
CA MET A 73 -0.83 14.49 -1.62
C MET A 73 0.40 15.25 -2.12
N THR A 74 0.25 16.55 -2.37
CA THR A 74 1.37 17.45 -2.72
C THR A 74 2.40 17.55 -1.58
N GLU A 75 1.92 17.70 -0.35
CA GLU A 75 2.80 17.72 0.83
C GLU A 75 3.54 16.37 1.00
N LEU A 76 2.84 15.25 0.79
CA LEU A 76 3.45 13.92 0.84
C LEU A 76 4.51 13.73 -0.25
N GLU A 77 4.28 14.26 -1.45
CA GLU A 77 5.26 14.22 -2.52
C GLU A 77 6.54 14.99 -2.14
N GLN A 78 6.40 16.13 -1.47
CA GLN A 78 7.54 16.93 -1.00
C GLN A 78 8.31 16.25 0.15
N ARG A 79 7.60 15.53 1.03
CA ARG A 79 8.20 14.76 2.13
C ARG A 79 8.84 13.45 1.67
N GLY A 80 8.45 12.93 0.51
CA GLY A 80 9.02 11.73 -0.10
C GLY A 80 8.61 10.42 0.56
N ALA A 81 9.26 9.32 0.15
CA ALA A 81 8.92 7.95 0.57
C ALA A 81 9.12 7.68 2.07
N GLU A 82 9.78 8.58 2.81
CA GLU A 82 9.95 8.49 4.26
C GLU A 82 8.65 8.70 5.04
N ALA A 83 7.63 9.31 4.42
CA ALA A 83 6.33 9.54 5.05
C ALA A 83 5.50 8.26 5.23
N PHE A 84 5.86 7.15 4.57
CA PHE A 84 5.13 5.90 4.66
C PHE A 84 5.75 4.97 5.71
N PRO A 85 4.95 4.45 6.67
CA PRO A 85 5.43 3.41 7.56
C PRO A 85 5.73 2.16 6.72
N LYS A 86 7.01 1.82 6.57
CA LYS A 86 7.40 0.51 6.04
C LYS A 86 6.70 -0.55 6.89
N ARG A 87 5.92 -1.45 6.26
CA ARG A 87 5.37 -2.63 6.95
C ARG A 87 6.49 -3.25 7.76
N ARG A 88 6.26 -3.43 9.07
CA ARG A 88 7.29 -4.03 9.91
C ARG A 88 7.47 -5.46 9.43
N LYS A 89 8.72 -5.90 9.33
CA LYS A 89 9.06 -7.30 9.09
C LYS A 89 8.56 -8.10 10.31
N GLY A 90 7.29 -8.49 10.30
CA GLY A 90 6.55 -8.99 11.47
C GLY A 90 5.02 -8.94 11.29
N ASP A 91 4.52 -8.02 10.45
CA ASP A 91 3.09 -7.90 10.12
C ASP A 91 2.65 -8.90 9.03
N ALA A 92 3.34 -10.04 8.94
CA ALA A 92 2.97 -11.11 8.03
C ALA A 92 1.63 -11.68 8.50
N THR A 93 0.66 -11.68 7.58
CA THR A 93 -0.63 -12.34 7.74
C THR A 93 -0.43 -13.82 8.06
N GLU A 94 -1.44 -14.47 8.65
CA GLU A 94 -1.44 -15.89 8.99
C GLU A 94 -1.03 -16.74 7.78
N MET A 95 -1.56 -16.40 6.60
CA MET A 95 -1.26 -17.08 5.34
C MET A 95 0.17 -16.87 4.87
N GLU A 96 0.73 -15.66 5.02
CA GLU A 96 2.14 -15.39 4.69
C GLU A 96 3.10 -16.15 5.62
N ARG A 97 2.75 -16.28 6.91
CA ARG A 97 3.53 -17.08 7.87
C ARG A 97 3.51 -18.56 7.50
N LEU A 98 2.35 -19.10 7.11
CA LEU A 98 2.23 -20.49 6.65
C LEU A 98 3.03 -20.79 5.37
N ALA A 99 3.21 -19.78 4.51
CA ALA A 99 4.03 -19.90 3.31
C ALA A 99 5.54 -19.79 3.57
N ASP A 100 5.97 -19.35 4.77
CA ASP A 100 7.38 -19.18 5.12
C ASP A 100 8.10 -20.55 5.29
N PRO A 101 9.14 -20.86 4.49
CA PRO A 101 9.92 -22.09 4.66
C PRO A 101 10.57 -22.24 6.05
N GLU A 102 10.87 -21.15 6.73
CA GLU A 102 11.46 -21.18 8.08
C GLU A 102 10.47 -21.71 9.11
N LEU A 103 9.19 -21.38 9.02
CA LEU A 103 8.15 -21.91 9.91
C LEU A 103 8.12 -23.45 9.85
N TRP A 104 8.16 -24.01 8.65
CA TRP A 104 8.17 -25.47 8.47
C TRP A 104 9.44 -26.14 8.98
N LYS A 105 10.59 -25.46 8.94
CA LYS A 105 11.82 -25.96 9.58
C LYS A 105 11.65 -26.01 11.10
N ILE A 106 11.02 -24.98 11.68
CA ILE A 106 10.74 -24.93 13.13
C ILE A 106 9.76 -26.05 13.51
N LEU A 107 8.66 -26.22 12.76
CA LEU A 107 7.70 -27.31 13.00
C LEU A 107 8.38 -28.68 12.95
N ARG A 108 9.23 -28.94 11.97
CA ARG A 108 10.00 -30.20 11.90
C ARG A 108 10.90 -30.40 13.13
N LYS A 109 11.56 -29.34 13.62
CA LYS A 109 12.36 -29.40 14.86
C LYS A 109 11.49 -29.67 16.09
N LEU A 110 10.30 -29.06 16.17
CA LEU A 110 9.37 -29.30 17.28
C LEU A 110 8.92 -30.77 17.33
N LEU A 111 8.63 -31.36 16.18
CA LEU A 111 8.24 -32.77 16.08
C LEU A 111 9.39 -33.72 16.42
N ALA A 112 10.63 -33.40 16.00
CA ALA A 112 11.80 -34.24 16.24
C ALA A 112 12.36 -34.12 17.69
N HIS A 113 12.11 -33.02 18.39
CA HIS A 113 12.72 -32.71 19.68
C HIS A 113 11.66 -32.45 20.77
N PRO A 114 11.30 -33.47 21.59
CA PRO A 114 10.25 -33.32 22.61
C PRO A 114 10.61 -32.36 23.75
N ALA A 115 11.89 -32.05 23.96
CA ALA A 115 12.32 -31.02 24.91
C ALA A 115 11.98 -29.61 24.41
N LEU A 116 12.15 -29.36 23.10
CA LEU A 116 11.81 -28.07 22.48
C LEU A 116 10.29 -27.86 22.48
N TYR A 117 9.51 -28.91 22.15
CA TYR A 117 8.05 -28.86 22.21
C TYR A 117 7.54 -28.46 23.61
N ARG A 118 8.11 -29.04 24.67
CA ARG A 118 7.72 -28.70 26.06
C ARG A 118 7.98 -27.23 26.40
N GLN A 119 9.09 -26.66 25.95
CA GLN A 119 9.40 -25.25 26.17
C GLN A 119 8.42 -24.34 25.41
N VAL A 120 8.16 -24.66 24.14
CA VAL A 120 7.20 -23.90 23.33
C VAL A 120 5.79 -24.02 23.87
N LYS A 121 5.35 -25.21 24.30
CA LYS A 121 4.06 -25.40 24.95
C LYS A 121 3.94 -24.55 26.21
N LYS A 122 4.95 -24.55 27.09
CA LYS A 122 4.95 -23.73 28.30
C LYS A 122 4.77 -22.25 27.98
N LEU A 123 5.47 -21.74 26.96
CA LEU A 123 5.33 -20.35 26.52
C LEU A 123 3.96 -20.09 25.88
N ALA A 124 3.41 -21.06 25.14
CA ALA A 124 2.10 -20.94 24.51
C ALA A 124 0.97 -20.91 25.54
N ASP A 125 1.07 -21.66 26.64
CA ASP A 125 0.06 -21.67 27.72
C ASP A 125 -0.06 -20.29 28.42
N GLU A 126 0.94 -19.40 28.31
CA GLU A 126 0.90 -18.02 28.84
C GLU A 126 0.16 -17.05 27.90
N MET A 127 -0.20 -17.49 26.69
CA MET A 127 -0.86 -16.68 25.66
C MET A 127 -2.29 -17.19 25.46
N PRO A 128 -3.30 -16.30 25.37
CA PRO A 128 -4.66 -16.72 25.01
C PRO A 128 -4.67 -17.31 23.60
N ASP A 129 -5.47 -18.37 23.40
CA ASP A 129 -5.68 -18.93 22.07
C ASP A 129 -6.58 -17.97 21.28
N PRO A 130 -6.16 -17.51 20.08
CA PRO A 130 -6.97 -16.59 19.27
C PRO A 130 -8.31 -17.18 18.78
N VAL A 131 -8.57 -18.47 18.99
CA VAL A 131 -9.87 -19.11 18.73
C VAL A 131 -10.81 -19.01 19.94
N ASP A 132 -10.27 -18.85 21.15
CA ASP A 132 -11.04 -18.77 22.40
C ASP A 132 -11.43 -17.32 22.78
N ASP A 133 -10.95 -16.32 22.02
CA ASP A 133 -11.26 -14.87 22.15
C ASP A 133 -12.46 -14.41 21.29
#